data_AF-A0A7Y6PIR6-F1
#
_entry.id   AF-A0A7Y6PIR6-F1
#
_cell.length_a   1.000
_cell.length_b   1.000
_cell.length_c   1.000
_cell.angle_alpha   90.00
_cell.angle_beta   90.00
_cell.angle_gamma   90.00
#
_symmetry.space_group_name_H-M   'P 1'
#
loop_
_entity.id
_entity.type
_entity.pdbx_description
1 polymer ?
#
loop_
_entity_poly.entity_id
_entity_poly.type
_entity_poly.pdbx_seq_one_letter_code
_entity_poly.pdbx_strand_id
1 'polypeptide(L)'
;DFTWWSGLTATEARRAVASIAEELTTEHFGDREFFVFRNAAAAAPCDTTHLLPAYDQYLIGYKDRSGVLAKEHTSKAFNSHGIFQPVILCDGQIVGNWKRTA
;
A
#
# COMPACT_ATOMS: atom_id res chain seq x y z
N ASP A 1 6.57 1.72 7.19
CA ASP A 1 6.79 0.95 5.94
C ASP A 1 8.16 1.17 5.33
N PHE A 2 8.63 2.41 5.16
CA PHE A 2 9.92 2.68 4.52
C PHE A 2 11.12 1.93 5.14
N THR A 3 11.24 1.87 6.47
CA THR A 3 12.29 1.08 7.15
C THR A 3 12.20 -0.41 6.87
N TRP A 4 10.97 -0.94 6.76
CA TRP A 4 10.72 -2.35 6.47
C TRP A 4 11.20 -2.72 5.07
N TRP A 5 10.91 -1.88 4.08
CA TRP A 5 11.29 -2.12 2.68
C TRP A 5 12.74 -1.82 2.37
N SER A 6 13.31 -0.77 2.96
CA SER A 6 14.69 -0.37 2.70
C SER A 6 15.73 -1.18 3.47
N GLY A 7 15.32 -1.85 4.56
CA GLY A 7 16.24 -2.49 5.50
C GLY A 7 17.06 -1.52 6.34
N LEU A 8 16.83 -0.21 6.20
CA LEU A 8 17.51 0.83 6.98
C LEU A 8 17.05 0.82 8.43
N THR A 9 17.96 1.17 9.34
CA THR A 9 17.59 1.48 10.72
C THR A 9 16.68 2.72 10.74
N ALA A 10 15.89 2.86 11.81
CA ALA A 10 15.04 4.04 11.97
C ALA A 10 15.85 5.37 11.97
N THR A 11 17.10 5.34 12.44
CA THR A 11 17.99 6.51 12.42
C THR A 11 18.42 6.86 11.00
N GLU A 12 18.84 5.87 10.21
CA GLU A 12 19.22 6.08 8.81
C GLU A 12 18.02 6.54 7.97
N ALA A 13 16.85 5.92 8.14
CA ALA A 13 15.64 6.31 7.45
C ALA A 13 15.25 7.77 7.74
N ARG A 14 15.33 8.22 9.00
CA ARG A 14 15.08 9.62 9.35
C ARG A 14 16.10 10.57 8.72
N ARG A 15 17.39 10.20 8.71
CA ARG A 15 18.43 11.00 8.05
C ARG A 15 18.20 11.09 6.54
N ALA A 16 17.82 9.98 5.90
CA ALA A 16 17.51 9.94 4.48
C ALA A 16 16.33 10.87 4.14
N VAL A 17 15.22 10.75 4.87
CA VAL A 17 14.04 11.63 4.69
C VAL A 17 14.41 13.10 4.93
N ALA A 18 15.17 13.41 5.98
CA ALA A 18 15.61 14.77 6.27
C ALA A 18 16.51 15.36 5.16
N SER A 19 17.35 14.52 4.53
CA SER A 19 18.27 14.97 3.47
C SER A 19 17.56 15.44 2.18
N ILE A 20 16.29 15.04 2.00
CA ILE A 20 15.44 15.42 0.85
C ILE A 20 14.17 16.16 1.32
N ALA A 21 14.17 16.74 2.52
CA ALA A 21 12.96 17.35 3.11
C ALA A 21 12.36 18.47 2.25
N GLU A 22 13.19 19.20 1.50
CA GLU A 22 12.72 20.25 0.58
C GLU A 22 11.95 19.69 -0.62
N GLU A 23 12.15 18.42 -0.97
CA GLU A 23 11.47 17.74 -2.07
C GLU A 23 10.16 17.07 -1.62
N LEU A 24 9.93 16.95 -0.31
CA LEU A 24 8.79 16.25 0.28
C LEU A 24 7.76 17.23 0.86
N THR A 25 6.49 16.86 0.76
CA THR A 25 5.38 17.42 1.52
C THR A 25 4.78 16.34 2.42
N THR A 26 4.06 16.78 3.43
CA THR A 26 3.27 15.92 4.31
C THR A 26 1.81 15.97 3.86
N GLU A 27 1.23 14.81 3.60
CA GLU A 27 -0.20 14.64 3.31
C GLU A 27 -0.86 13.81 4.41
N HIS A 28 -2.14 14.09 4.68
CA HIS A 28 -2.91 13.37 5.69
C HIS A 28 -4.00 12.51 5.04
N PHE A 29 -4.07 11.24 5.43
CA PHE A 29 -5.14 10.33 5.02
C PHE A 29 -5.75 9.67 6.26
N GLY A 30 -6.92 10.18 6.66
CA GLY A 30 -7.49 9.92 7.99
C GLY A 30 -6.54 10.45 9.07
N ASP A 31 -6.26 9.63 10.09
CA ASP A 31 -5.36 9.99 11.19
C ASP A 31 -3.88 9.69 10.91
N ARG A 32 -3.52 9.42 9.65
CA ARG A 32 -2.16 8.99 9.25
C ARG A 32 -1.48 10.05 8.41
N GLU A 33 -0.21 10.24 8.69
CA GLU A 33 0.69 11.14 7.97
C GLU A 33 1.51 10.38 6.92
N PHE A 34 1.61 10.93 5.72
CA PHE A 34 2.39 10.38 4.60
C PHE A 34 3.35 11.43 4.06
N PHE A 35 4.59 11.02 3.79
CA PHE A 35 5.53 11.80 2.99
C PHE A 35 5.27 11.54 1.51
N VAL A 36 5.04 12.62 0.76
CA VAL A 36 4.78 12.59 -0.67
C VAL A 36 5.74 13.57 -1.35
N PHE A 37 6.30 13.23 -2.51
CA PHE A 37 7.10 14.19 -3.26
C PHE A 37 6.24 15.38 -3.70
N ARG A 38 6.78 16.61 -3.60
CA ARG A 38 6.08 17.83 -4.00
C ARG A 38 5.68 17.85 -5.47
N ASN A 39 6.41 17.12 -6.32
CA ASN A 39 6.11 16.97 -7.74
C ASN A 39 5.22 15.76 -8.06
N ALA A 40 4.71 15.04 -7.06
CA ALA A 40 3.80 13.94 -7.28
C ALA A 40 2.53 14.46 -7.96
N ALA A 41 2.12 13.79 -9.04
CA ALA A 41 0.86 14.11 -9.69
C ALA A 41 -0.30 13.81 -8.73
N ALA A 42 -1.33 14.68 -8.77
CA ALA A 42 -2.58 14.38 -8.09
C ALA A 42 -3.15 13.06 -8.62
N ALA A 43 -3.64 12.22 -7.71
CA ALA A 43 -4.30 10.99 -8.11
C ALA A 43 -5.57 11.32 -8.91
N ALA A 44 -5.72 10.71 -10.09
CA ALA A 44 -6.98 10.72 -10.81
C ALA A 44 -7.98 9.79 -10.10
N PRO A 45 -9.29 10.08 -10.16
CA PRO A 45 -10.31 9.11 -9.78
C PRO A 45 -10.05 7.77 -10.49
N CYS A 46 -10.09 6.68 -9.73
CA CYS A 46 -9.96 5.33 -10.27
C CYS A 46 -11.37 4.76 -10.47
N ASP A 47 -11.72 4.48 -11.72
CA ASP A 47 -12.97 3.85 -12.16
C ASP A 47 -12.71 2.47 -12.81
N THR A 48 -11.54 1.90 -12.51
CA THR A 48 -11.01 0.71 -13.18
C THR A 48 -10.98 -0.48 -12.24
N THR A 49 -11.33 -1.66 -12.78
CA THR A 49 -11.16 -2.94 -12.10
C THR A 49 -9.85 -3.62 -12.53
N HIS A 50 -9.05 -4.05 -11.55
CA HIS A 50 -7.82 -4.79 -11.77
C HIS A 50 -7.90 -6.20 -11.15
N LEU A 51 -7.35 -7.18 -11.85
CA LEU A 51 -7.08 -8.51 -11.30
C LEU A 51 -5.61 -8.58 -10.87
N LEU A 52 -5.37 -8.35 -9.57
CA LEU A 52 -4.02 -8.31 -9.03
C LEU A 52 -3.55 -9.72 -8.67
N PRO A 53 -2.36 -10.15 -9.10
CA PRO A 53 -1.83 -11.46 -8.75
C PRO A 53 -1.57 -11.59 -7.24
N ALA A 54 -1.28 -12.82 -6.82
CA ALA A 54 -0.73 -13.06 -5.48
C ALA A 54 0.54 -12.22 -5.27
N TYR A 55 0.74 -11.71 -4.06
CA TYR A 55 1.89 -10.88 -3.67
C TYR A 55 2.03 -9.55 -4.42
N ASP A 56 0.95 -9.03 -4.99
CA ASP A 56 0.98 -7.71 -5.63
C ASP A 56 1.30 -6.59 -4.62
N GLN A 57 2.14 -5.63 -5.04
CA GLN A 57 2.61 -4.50 -4.22
C GLN A 57 1.49 -3.63 -3.67
N TYR A 58 0.36 -3.56 -4.36
CA TYR A 58 -0.79 -2.81 -3.89
C TYR A 58 -1.26 -3.28 -2.51
N LEU A 59 -1.24 -4.60 -2.28
CA LEU A 59 -1.65 -5.20 -1.01
C LEU A 59 -0.47 -5.39 -0.04
N ILE A 60 0.73 -5.69 -0.52
CA ILE A 60 1.87 -5.97 0.38
C ILE A 60 2.61 -4.70 0.84
N GLY A 61 2.48 -3.58 0.11
CA GLY A 61 3.30 -2.37 0.26
C GLY A 61 3.21 -1.69 1.63
N TYR A 62 2.05 -1.75 2.29
CA TYR A 62 1.83 -1.14 3.59
C TYR A 62 1.54 -2.18 4.67
N LYS A 63 2.09 -1.97 5.86
CA LYS A 63 1.80 -2.79 7.04
C LYS A 63 0.34 -2.67 7.46
N ASP A 64 -0.19 -1.45 7.46
CA ASP A 64 -1.61 -1.17 7.67
C ASP A 64 -2.34 -1.12 6.32
N ARG A 65 -3.30 -2.03 6.14
CA ARG A 65 -4.03 -2.26 4.89
C ARG A 65 -5.49 -1.81 4.96
N SER A 66 -5.89 -1.19 6.08
CA SER A 66 -7.27 -0.76 6.32
C SER A 66 -7.82 0.23 5.29
N GLY A 67 -6.94 0.96 4.60
CA GLY A 67 -7.33 1.90 3.54
C GLY A 67 -7.75 1.25 2.22
N VAL A 68 -7.44 -0.04 2.02
CA VAL A 68 -7.75 -0.77 0.77
C VAL A 68 -8.49 -2.09 0.99
N LEU A 69 -8.55 -2.58 2.23
CA LEU A 69 -9.16 -3.87 2.56
C LEU A 69 -9.94 -3.77 3.88
N ALA A 70 -11.23 -4.11 3.82
CA ALA A 70 -12.08 -4.23 4.99
C ALA A 70 -11.55 -5.30 5.95
N LYS A 71 -11.52 -4.98 7.25
CA LYS A 71 -10.86 -5.80 8.28
C LYS A 71 -11.43 -7.22 8.34
N GLU A 72 -12.75 -7.37 8.20
CA GLU A 72 -13.47 -8.64 8.15
C GLU A 72 -13.07 -9.55 6.98
N HIS A 73 -12.36 -9.03 5.97
CA HIS A 73 -11.90 -9.79 4.81
C HIS A 73 -10.40 -10.08 4.82
N THR A 74 -9.68 -9.64 5.85
CA THR A 74 -8.23 -9.84 6.03
C THR A 74 -7.81 -11.30 5.77
N SER A 75 -8.46 -12.26 6.43
CA SER A 75 -8.11 -13.69 6.34
C SER A 75 -8.36 -14.32 4.97
N LYS A 76 -9.14 -13.68 4.10
CA LYS A 76 -9.37 -14.11 2.71
C LYS A 76 -8.29 -13.57 1.77
N ALA A 77 -7.74 -12.40 2.05
CA ALA A 77 -6.72 -11.77 1.22
C ALA A 77 -5.30 -12.22 1.60
N PHE A 78 -5.01 -12.40 2.89
CA PHE A 78 -3.71 -12.86 3.36
C PHE A 78 -3.77 -13.51 4.75
N ASN A 79 -2.70 -14.21 5.15
CA ASN A 79 -2.58 -14.81 6.47
C ASN A 79 -1.34 -14.31 7.23
N SER A 80 -1.21 -14.72 8.50
CA SER A 80 -0.08 -14.38 9.37
C SER A 80 1.23 -15.09 9.01
N HIS A 81 1.19 -16.05 8.08
CA HIS A 81 2.36 -16.80 7.59
C HIS A 81 2.94 -16.18 6.30
N GLY A 82 2.48 -14.99 5.92
CA GLY A 82 3.00 -14.27 4.75
C GLY A 82 2.46 -14.76 3.42
N ILE A 83 1.37 -15.54 3.39
CA ILE A 83 0.71 -15.94 2.14
C ILE A 83 -0.28 -14.85 1.74
N PHE A 84 -0.14 -14.32 0.52
CA PHE A 84 -1.04 -13.35 -0.09
C PHE A 84 -1.77 -13.99 -1.28
N GLN A 85 -3.08 -13.83 -1.34
CA GLN A 85 -3.93 -14.37 -2.40
C GLN A 85 -4.05 -13.38 -3.58
N PRO A 86 -4.38 -13.84 -4.80
CA PRO A 86 -4.81 -12.95 -5.86
C PRO A 86 -6.12 -12.23 -5.46
N VAL A 87 -6.20 -10.93 -5.74
CA VAL A 87 -7.31 -10.06 -5.33
C VAL A 87 -7.90 -9.27 -6.49
N ILE A 88 -9.18 -8.95 -6.38
CA ILE A 88 -9.90 -8.06 -7.29
C ILE A 88 -9.89 -6.67 -6.65
N LEU A 89 -9.31 -5.70 -7.35
CA LEU A 89 -9.31 -4.30 -6.98
C LEU A 89 -10.34 -3.56 -7.83
N CYS A 90 -11.29 -2.88 -7.19
CA CYS A 90 -12.33 -2.07 -7.83
C CYS A 90 -12.30 -0.68 -7.22
N ASP A 91 -12.09 0.35 -8.03
CA ASP A 91 -12.05 1.76 -7.58
C ASP A 91 -11.11 2.00 -6.40
N GLY A 92 -9.96 1.31 -6.41
CA GLY A 92 -8.97 1.37 -5.34
C GLY A 92 -9.33 0.60 -4.05
N GLN A 93 -10.37 -0.24 -4.06
CA GLN A 93 -10.77 -1.09 -2.94
C GLN A 93 -10.73 -2.57 -3.30
N ILE A 94 -10.22 -3.40 -2.39
CA ILE A 94 -10.19 -4.84 -2.58
C ILE A 94 -11.57 -5.41 -2.24
N VAL A 95 -12.23 -5.98 -3.26
CA VAL A 95 -13.62 -6.43 -3.18
C VAL A 95 -13.78 -7.95 -3.27
N GLY A 96 -12.70 -8.68 -3.56
CA GLY A 96 -12.75 -10.14 -3.65
C GLY A 96 -11.44 -10.79 -4.05
N ASN A 97 -11.51 -12.09 -4.32
CA ASN A 97 -10.42 -12.90 -4.85
C ASN A 97 -10.77 -13.37 -6.26
N TRP A 98 -9.74 -13.61 -7.08
CA TRP A 98 -9.90 -14.28 -8.36
C TRP A 98 -8.98 -15.49 -8.43
N LYS A 99 -9.30 -16.41 -9.34
CA LYS A 99 -8.49 -17.59 -9.62
C LYS A 99 -8.60 -17.90 -11.09
N ARG A 100 -7.46 -18.17 -11.74
CA ARG A 100 -7.45 -18.66 -13.12
C ARG A 100 -8.14 -20.03 -13.17
N THR A 101 -9.11 -20.18 -14.06
CA THR A 101 -9.67 -21.49 -14.41
C THR A 101 -8.70 -22.23 -15.33
N ALA A 102 -8.68 -23.56 -15.24
CA ALA A 102 -7.90 -24.40 -16.15
C ALA A 102 -8.43 -24.29 -17.58
#